data_AF-A0AAJ6NNZ5-F1
#
_entry.id   AF-A0AAJ6NNZ5-F1
#
_cell.length_a   1.000
_cell.length_b   1.000
_cell.length_c   1.000
_cell.angle_alpha   90.00
_cell.angle_beta   90.00
_cell.angle_gamma   90.00
#
_symmetry.space_group_name_H-M   'P 1'
#
loop_
_entity.id
_entity.type
_entity.pdbx_description
1 polymer ?
#
loop_
_entity_poly.entity_id
_entity_poly.type
_entity_poly.pdbx_seq_one_letter_code
_entity_poly.pdbx_strand_id
1 'polypeptide(L)'
;MKIVAFSSRLLDALFAATVAVPLSFAGIFTFASSATAASFNGDFQLSSGYTFSPPNSATSLVELSAKSLTFSPQPITPIALAAQTGSFTSFNTAKINNIINFSPLSVKNPFIDFGKTFIPGTVQSAAESASITDKINTFNLKSANYELKQSGENVAIDVALYGLFSSEDGSKSQGAGNLSFQVNNVKVANVESILSSGGSVKNLAFSGALFTTTTSATSVPEPATLLGLGIVGAAIVMFRRHQPQNSSIDI
;
A
#
# COMPACT_ATOMS: atom_id res chain seq x y z
N MET A 1 5.08 -39.38 46.42
CA MET A 1 6.16 -38.49 45.95
C MET A 1 5.90 -38.19 44.48
N LYS A 2 5.68 -36.91 44.15
CA LYS A 2 5.37 -36.42 42.79
C LYS A 2 6.60 -36.55 41.89
N ILE A 3 6.38 -36.79 40.59
CA ILE A 3 6.90 -35.99 39.46
C ILE A 3 6.00 -36.33 38.26
N VAL A 4 5.21 -35.35 37.81
CA VAL A 4 4.57 -35.38 36.49
C VAL A 4 5.46 -34.53 35.59
N ALA A 5 6.11 -35.16 34.62
CA ALA A 5 6.91 -34.48 33.62
C ALA A 5 5.97 -34.00 32.50
N PHE A 6 5.76 -32.68 32.40
CA PHE A 6 5.17 -32.06 31.22
C PHE A 6 6.30 -31.77 30.22
N SER A 7 6.44 -32.62 29.21
CA SER A 7 7.32 -32.36 28.07
C SER A 7 6.65 -31.37 27.11
N SER A 8 7.33 -30.25 26.91
CA SER A 8 7.14 -29.15 25.97
C SER A 8 6.51 -29.52 24.62
N ARG A 9 5.28 -29.03 24.38
CA ARG A 9 4.71 -28.82 23.02
C ARG A 9 4.33 -27.34 22.77
N LEU A 10 4.85 -26.43 23.60
CA LEU A 10 4.51 -25.00 23.53
C LEU A 10 5.29 -24.26 22.42
N LEU A 11 6.36 -24.86 21.88
CA LEU A 11 7.27 -24.21 20.92
C LEU A 11 6.96 -24.50 19.45
N ASP A 12 6.06 -25.45 19.13
CA ASP A 12 5.74 -25.80 17.75
C ASP A 12 4.57 -25.01 17.14
N ALA A 13 3.89 -24.17 17.93
CA ALA A 13 2.72 -23.41 17.48
C ALA A 13 3.04 -22.00 16.96
N LEU A 14 4.30 -21.53 17.07
CA LEU A 14 4.65 -20.14 16.75
C LEU A 14 5.14 -19.89 15.32
N PHE A 15 5.29 -20.93 14.48
CA PHE A 15 5.87 -20.79 13.13
C PHE A 15 4.93 -21.08 11.95
N ALA A 16 3.62 -21.26 12.18
CA ALA A 16 2.67 -21.65 11.13
C ALA A 16 1.54 -20.64 10.89
N ALA A 17 1.85 -19.34 10.89
CA ALA A 17 0.93 -18.30 10.42
C ALA A 17 1.54 -17.53 9.24
N THR A 18 2.10 -18.25 8.27
CA THR A 18 2.22 -17.75 6.89
C THR A 18 0.82 -17.68 6.31
N VAL A 19 0.14 -16.56 6.53
CA VAL A 19 -1.08 -16.23 5.80
C VAL A 19 -0.67 -16.11 4.34
N ALA A 20 -1.01 -17.12 3.55
CA ALA A 20 -1.00 -17.04 2.11
C ALA A 20 -1.98 -15.94 1.70
N VAL A 21 -1.48 -14.74 1.46
CA VAL A 21 -2.21 -13.71 0.72
C VAL A 21 -2.43 -14.30 -0.67
N PRO A 22 -3.68 -14.45 -1.15
CA PRO A 22 -3.92 -14.82 -2.53
C PRO A 22 -3.39 -13.67 -3.41
N LEU A 23 -2.21 -13.84 -4.00
CA LEU A 23 -1.66 -12.95 -5.03
C LEU A 23 -2.35 -13.16 -6.38
N SER A 24 -3.67 -13.31 -6.40
CA SER A 24 -4.47 -13.51 -7.61
C SER A 24 -5.25 -12.24 -7.96
N PHE A 25 -4.53 -11.15 -8.18
CA PHE A 25 -5.04 -9.95 -8.87
C PHE A 25 -4.08 -9.47 -9.96
N ALA A 26 -3.38 -10.42 -10.61
CA ALA A 26 -2.69 -10.18 -11.87
C ALA A 26 -3.74 -9.95 -12.98
N GLY A 27 -4.34 -8.76 -13.06
CA GLY A 27 -5.23 -8.48 -14.18
C GLY A 27 -6.01 -7.17 -14.24
N ILE A 28 -6.14 -6.36 -13.17
CA ILE A 28 -7.13 -5.26 -13.20
C ILE A 28 -6.53 -3.84 -13.25
N PHE A 29 -5.21 -3.67 -13.18
CA PHE A 29 -4.61 -2.32 -13.18
C PHE A 29 -3.38 -2.16 -14.08
N THR A 30 -3.56 -2.35 -15.40
CA THR A 30 -2.61 -1.81 -16.38
C THR A 30 -2.87 -0.31 -16.59
N PHE A 31 -2.20 0.53 -15.81
CA PHE A 31 -2.13 1.98 -16.08
C PHE A 31 -0.91 2.25 -16.97
N ALA A 32 -1.12 2.98 -18.08
CA ALA A 32 -0.05 3.34 -19.01
C ALA A 32 1.07 4.10 -18.28
N SER A 33 2.27 3.52 -18.27
CA SER A 33 3.47 4.10 -17.67
C SER A 33 3.97 5.29 -18.50
N SER A 34 3.60 6.51 -18.12
CA SER A 34 4.41 7.68 -18.49
C SER A 34 5.63 7.71 -17.57
N ALA A 35 6.83 7.67 -18.13
CA ALA A 35 8.08 7.73 -17.38
C ALA A 35 8.11 9.00 -16.50
N THR A 36 8.00 8.81 -15.19
CA THR A 36 8.25 9.80 -14.16
C THR A 36 9.26 9.22 -13.18
N ALA A 37 10.12 10.08 -12.61
CA ALA A 37 11.14 9.74 -11.64
C ALA A 37 10.59 8.78 -10.56
N ALA A 38 11.45 7.89 -10.05
CA ALA A 38 11.05 6.85 -9.10
C ALA A 38 10.45 7.45 -7.83
N SER A 39 9.12 7.54 -7.86
CA SER A 39 8.24 7.85 -6.76
C SER A 39 8.34 6.81 -5.66
N PHE A 40 7.88 7.16 -4.45
CA PHE A 40 7.83 6.32 -3.24
C PHE A 40 8.08 4.83 -3.48
N ASN A 41 9.17 4.32 -2.93
CA ASN A 41 9.58 2.92 -2.95
C ASN A 41 9.79 2.42 -1.51
N GLY A 42 9.34 1.20 -1.25
CA GLY A 42 9.50 0.49 0.01
C GLY A 42 8.16 0.03 0.57
N ASP A 43 8.18 -0.24 1.85
CA ASP A 43 7.07 -0.72 2.65
C ASP A 43 7.15 -0.13 4.06
N PHE A 44 6.02 -0.17 4.76
CA PHE A 44 5.93 0.19 6.16
C PHE A 44 4.77 -0.56 6.81
N GLN A 45 4.91 -0.79 8.11
CA GLN A 45 3.81 -1.17 8.98
C GLN A 45 3.22 0.08 9.65
N LEU A 46 1.94 0.01 9.97
CA LEU A 46 1.24 1.08 10.67
C LEU A 46 0.43 0.54 11.85
N SER A 47 0.22 1.42 12.83
CA SER A 47 -0.70 1.17 13.96
C SER A 47 -1.41 2.45 14.39
N SER A 48 -2.46 2.31 15.18
CA SER A 48 -3.12 3.43 15.88
C SER A 48 -2.09 4.37 16.54
N GLY A 49 -2.30 5.68 16.39
CA GLY A 49 -1.57 6.73 17.08
C GLY A 49 -2.36 7.38 18.22
N TYR A 50 -1.85 8.50 18.70
CA TYR A 50 -2.39 9.29 19.80
C TYR A 50 -2.33 10.79 19.49
N THR A 51 -3.39 11.51 19.84
CA THR A 51 -3.31 12.96 19.98
C THR A 51 -3.19 13.31 21.45
N PHE A 52 -2.29 14.24 21.75
CA PHE A 52 -2.06 14.80 23.06
C PHE A 52 -2.33 16.29 23.01
N SER A 53 -3.44 16.71 23.61
CA SER A 53 -3.80 18.11 23.76
C SER A 53 -4.29 18.30 25.19
N PRO A 54 -3.38 18.60 26.14
CA PRO A 54 -3.71 18.73 27.55
C PRO A 54 -5.01 19.53 27.78
N PRO A 55 -5.96 19.02 28.58
CA PRO A 55 -5.87 17.83 29.44
C PRO A 55 -6.24 16.51 28.76
N ASN A 56 -6.61 16.53 27.47
CA ASN A 56 -7.22 15.39 26.79
C ASN A 56 -6.19 14.64 25.93
N SER A 57 -6.24 13.31 26.02
CA SER A 57 -5.55 12.42 25.09
C SER A 57 -6.57 11.56 24.38
N ALA A 58 -6.42 11.36 23.08
CA ALA A 58 -7.31 10.49 22.31
C ALA A 58 -6.49 9.49 21.50
N THR A 59 -6.89 8.22 21.57
CA THR A 59 -6.30 7.14 20.78
C THR A 59 -6.99 7.09 19.42
N SER A 60 -6.23 6.76 18.38
CA SER A 60 -6.78 6.55 17.06
C SER A 60 -7.54 5.24 16.96
N LEU A 61 -8.84 5.34 16.68
CA LEU A 61 -9.78 4.23 16.61
C LEU A 61 -10.60 4.32 15.33
N VAL A 62 -11.11 3.17 14.89
CA VAL A 62 -12.00 3.07 13.73
C VAL A 62 -13.37 2.52 14.12
N GLU A 63 -14.40 3.04 13.44
CA GLU A 63 -15.74 2.51 13.41
C GLU A 63 -16.02 1.92 12.02
N LEU A 64 -16.45 0.66 11.98
CA LEU A 64 -16.87 -0.05 10.78
C LEU A 64 -18.40 -0.02 10.69
N SER A 65 -18.93 0.51 9.58
CA SER A 65 -20.29 0.23 9.13
C SER A 65 -20.26 -0.69 7.90
N ALA A 66 -21.42 -1.14 7.43
CA ALA A 66 -21.50 -1.93 6.20
C ALA A 66 -20.90 -1.21 4.97
N LYS A 67 -20.77 0.12 5.02
CA LYS A 67 -20.37 0.93 3.89
C LYS A 67 -19.14 1.78 4.13
N SER A 68 -18.71 1.99 5.38
CA SER A 68 -17.73 3.04 5.69
C SER A 68 -16.73 2.63 6.77
N LEU A 69 -15.58 3.31 6.76
CA LEU A 69 -14.67 3.39 7.90
C LEU A 69 -14.58 4.84 8.38
N THR A 70 -15.01 5.06 9.62
CA THR A 70 -14.91 6.35 10.27
C THR A 70 -13.78 6.30 11.29
N PHE A 71 -12.72 7.05 11.04
CA PHE A 71 -11.59 7.16 11.94
C PHE A 71 -11.77 8.34 12.90
N SER A 72 -11.29 8.16 14.12
CA SER A 72 -11.31 9.14 15.20
C SER A 72 -9.97 9.12 15.94
N PRO A 73 -9.52 10.22 16.55
CA PRO A 73 -10.17 11.52 16.62
C PRO A 73 -10.10 12.29 15.29
N GLN A 74 -11.05 13.19 15.05
CA GLN A 74 -11.00 14.17 13.96
C GLN A 74 -10.73 15.56 14.55
N PRO A 75 -10.06 16.49 13.83
CA PRO A 75 -9.66 16.42 12.42
C PRO A 75 -8.32 15.72 12.14
N ILE A 76 -7.64 15.23 13.18
CA ILE A 76 -6.32 14.57 13.07
C ILE A 76 -6.44 13.19 13.69
N THR A 77 -6.48 12.15 12.87
CA THR A 77 -6.30 10.77 13.32
C THR A 77 -4.86 10.35 13.01
N PRO A 78 -3.93 10.40 13.98
CA PRO A 78 -2.56 9.99 13.73
C PRO A 78 -2.40 8.46 13.66
N ILE A 79 -1.43 8.02 12.88
CA ILE A 79 -0.98 6.63 12.81
C ILE A 79 0.53 6.60 12.99
N ALA A 80 1.02 5.64 13.78
CA ALA A 80 2.46 5.39 13.90
C ALA A 80 2.92 4.58 12.69
N LEU A 81 4.13 4.87 12.20
CA LEU A 81 4.79 4.07 11.16
C LEU A 81 5.98 3.34 11.78
N ALA A 82 6.14 2.07 11.42
CA ALA A 82 7.20 1.20 11.88
C ALA A 82 7.71 0.30 10.74
N ALA A 83 8.88 -0.31 10.94
CA ALA A 83 9.49 -1.22 9.97
C ALA A 83 9.59 -0.63 8.55
N GLN A 84 9.84 0.68 8.46
CA GLN A 84 9.90 1.39 7.17
C GLN A 84 11.13 0.96 6.37
N THR A 85 10.95 0.84 5.06
CA THR A 85 12.03 0.63 4.09
C THR A 85 12.02 1.70 3.00
N GLY A 86 13.12 1.79 2.25
CA GLY A 86 13.24 2.71 1.11
C GLY A 86 12.96 4.16 1.48
N SER A 87 12.19 4.84 0.64
CA SER A 87 11.82 6.25 0.84
C SER A 87 10.88 6.50 2.02
N PHE A 88 10.28 5.46 2.61
CA PHE A 88 9.40 5.65 3.77
C PHE A 88 10.16 5.87 5.09
N THR A 89 11.48 5.62 5.13
CA THR A 89 12.31 5.85 6.32
C THR A 89 12.39 7.32 6.73
N SER A 90 11.99 8.24 5.84
CA SER A 90 11.86 9.66 6.14
C SER A 90 10.58 10.02 6.90
N PHE A 91 9.72 9.07 7.26
CA PHE A 91 8.51 9.34 8.03
C PHE A 91 8.41 8.41 9.23
N ASN A 92 7.80 8.88 10.31
CA ASN A 92 7.48 8.05 11.48
C ASN A 92 6.01 8.12 11.89
N THR A 93 5.24 8.98 11.24
CA THR A 93 3.83 9.21 11.52
C THR A 93 3.12 9.58 10.23
N ALA A 94 1.83 9.33 10.19
CA ALA A 94 0.95 9.92 9.20
C ALA A 94 -0.40 10.28 9.83
N LYS A 95 -1.23 11.00 9.09
CA LYS A 95 -2.65 11.17 9.39
C LYS A 95 -3.47 10.28 8.46
N ILE A 96 -4.49 9.62 8.99
CA ILE A 96 -5.49 8.89 8.21
C ILE A 96 -6.82 9.67 8.12
N ASN A 97 -7.47 9.61 6.96
CA ASN A 97 -8.80 10.18 6.69
C ASN A 97 -9.84 9.07 6.50
N ASN A 98 -11.13 9.43 6.42
CA ASN A 98 -12.24 8.47 6.38
C ASN A 98 -12.50 7.87 5.01
N ILE A 99 -12.90 6.58 5.00
CA ILE A 99 -13.62 5.97 3.88
C ILE A 99 -15.11 6.23 4.12
N ILE A 100 -15.72 7.05 3.27
CA ILE A 100 -17.11 7.48 3.39
C ILE A 100 -18.06 6.41 2.83
N ASN A 101 -17.67 5.74 1.75
CA ASN A 101 -18.41 4.62 1.17
C ASN A 101 -17.44 3.65 0.45
N PHE A 102 -17.64 2.34 0.55
CA PHE A 102 -16.90 1.31 -0.20
C PHE A 102 -17.44 1.13 -1.63
N SER A 103 -18.74 1.33 -1.86
CA SER A 103 -19.38 1.05 -3.17
C SER A 103 -20.49 2.06 -3.52
N PRO A 104 -20.29 2.90 -4.56
CA PRO A 104 -19.00 3.20 -5.18
C PRO A 104 -18.02 3.81 -4.14
N LEU A 105 -16.71 3.69 -4.36
CA LEU A 105 -15.74 4.24 -3.43
C LEU A 105 -15.93 5.76 -3.29
N SER A 106 -16.14 6.22 -2.07
CA SER A 106 -16.10 7.62 -1.67
C SER A 106 -15.17 7.75 -0.47
N VAL A 107 -14.15 8.57 -0.58
CA VAL A 107 -13.07 8.70 0.43
C VAL A 107 -12.62 10.15 0.50
N LYS A 108 -12.24 10.61 1.69
CA LYS A 108 -11.59 11.92 1.85
C LYS A 108 -10.11 11.80 1.51
N ASN A 109 -9.75 12.18 0.27
CA ASN A 109 -8.36 12.16 -0.20
C ASN A 109 -7.60 13.46 0.18
N PRO A 110 -6.28 13.38 0.46
CA PRO A 110 -5.48 12.15 0.53
C PRO A 110 -5.92 11.25 1.70
N PHE A 111 -5.94 9.94 1.50
CA PHE A 111 -6.38 8.99 2.54
C PHE A 111 -5.35 8.89 3.67
N ILE A 112 -4.06 8.87 3.33
CA ILE A 112 -2.95 8.99 4.29
C ILE A 112 -2.09 10.19 3.90
N ASP A 113 -1.64 10.97 4.89
CA ASP A 113 -0.76 12.12 4.74
C ASP A 113 0.46 11.95 5.66
N PHE A 114 1.64 11.76 5.09
CA PHE A 114 2.87 11.33 5.76
C PHE A 114 3.65 12.51 6.31
N GLY A 115 4.24 12.34 7.49
CA GLY A 115 5.06 13.36 8.11
C GLY A 115 5.96 12.83 9.22
N LYS A 116 6.34 13.75 10.10
CA LYS A 116 7.18 13.44 11.26
C LYS A 116 6.59 14.03 12.54
N THR A 117 6.72 13.26 13.61
CA THR A 117 6.48 13.71 14.98
C THR A 117 7.66 13.35 15.87
N PHE A 118 7.74 13.93 17.06
CA PHE A 118 8.80 13.64 18.01
C PHE A 118 8.73 12.18 18.49
N ILE A 119 7.52 11.69 18.77
CA ILE A 119 7.23 10.29 19.09
C ILE A 119 6.36 9.72 17.96
N PRO A 120 6.73 8.59 17.34
CA PRO A 120 5.92 7.96 16.28
C PRO A 120 4.45 7.82 16.68
N GLY A 121 3.57 8.20 15.76
CA GLY A 121 2.12 8.19 15.94
C GLY A 121 1.57 9.18 16.97
N THR A 122 2.39 10.02 17.61
CA THR A 122 1.92 10.93 18.67
C THR A 122 1.99 12.38 18.22
N VAL A 123 0.85 13.08 18.25
CA VAL A 123 0.75 14.51 17.92
C VAL A 123 0.57 15.31 19.22
N GLN A 124 1.54 16.15 19.56
CA GLN A 124 1.60 16.93 20.80
C GLN A 124 1.69 18.45 20.55
N SER A 125 1.87 18.87 19.29
CA SER A 125 2.05 20.28 18.92
C SER A 125 1.42 20.64 17.58
N ALA A 126 1.24 21.94 17.35
CA ALA A 126 0.77 22.47 16.07
C ALA A 126 1.76 22.21 14.92
N ALA A 127 3.07 22.21 15.21
CA ALA A 127 4.10 21.91 14.21
C ALA A 127 4.02 20.44 13.73
N GLU A 128 3.78 19.52 14.66
CA GLU A 128 3.56 18.10 14.32
C GLU A 128 2.26 17.91 13.54
N SER A 129 1.18 18.60 13.93
CA SER A 129 -0.05 18.63 13.15
C SER A 129 0.20 19.14 11.73
N ALA A 130 0.96 20.22 11.57
CA ALA A 130 1.28 20.78 10.26
C ALA A 130 2.06 19.78 9.39
N SER A 131 3.00 19.02 9.99
CA SER A 131 3.79 18.02 9.28
C SER A 131 2.97 16.86 8.70
N ILE A 132 1.79 16.55 9.24
CA ILE A 132 0.93 15.43 8.78
C ILE A 132 -0.38 15.93 8.16
N THR A 133 -0.45 17.20 7.78
CA THR A 133 -1.61 17.82 7.11
C THR A 133 -1.23 18.72 5.95
N ASP A 134 0.03 18.67 5.50
CA ASP A 134 0.57 19.50 4.42
C ASP A 134 0.12 19.02 3.02
N LYS A 135 -0.37 17.78 2.91
CA LYS A 135 -0.79 17.12 1.66
C LYS A 135 0.33 16.98 0.64
N ILE A 136 1.58 16.99 1.07
CA ILE A 136 2.75 16.90 0.20
C ILE A 136 3.06 15.44 -0.09
N ASN A 137 3.23 14.64 0.96
CA ASN A 137 3.58 13.23 0.85
C ASN A 137 2.35 12.40 1.21
N THR A 138 1.68 11.82 0.23
CA THR A 138 0.32 11.29 0.43
C THR A 138 0.11 9.92 -0.19
N PHE A 139 -0.86 9.19 0.35
CA PHE A 139 -1.48 8.04 -0.31
C PHE A 139 -2.93 8.37 -0.64
N ASN A 140 -3.27 8.35 -1.92
CA ASN A 140 -4.62 8.59 -2.43
C ASN A 140 -5.29 7.25 -2.72
N LEU A 141 -6.33 6.93 -1.96
CA LEU A 141 -7.06 5.67 -2.07
C LEU A 141 -7.92 5.65 -3.35
N LYS A 142 -7.88 4.52 -4.07
CA LYS A 142 -8.57 4.30 -5.35
C LYS A 142 -9.56 3.14 -5.30
N SER A 143 -9.26 2.10 -4.53
CA SER A 143 -10.21 1.05 -4.18
C SER A 143 -9.96 0.57 -2.77
N ALA A 144 -11.04 0.14 -2.12
CA ALA A 144 -10.99 -0.57 -0.86
C ALA A 144 -12.17 -1.52 -0.75
N ASN A 145 -11.94 -2.66 -0.12
CA ASN A 145 -12.96 -3.65 0.21
C ASN A 145 -12.56 -4.31 1.52
N TYR A 146 -13.55 -4.69 2.31
CA TYR A 146 -13.31 -5.40 3.56
C TYR A 146 -13.87 -6.82 3.52
N GLU A 147 -13.25 -7.70 4.29
CA GLU A 147 -13.70 -9.07 4.54
C GLU A 147 -13.79 -9.30 6.05
N LEU A 148 -14.76 -10.13 6.47
CA LEU A 148 -14.90 -10.60 7.85
C LEU A 148 -14.44 -12.05 7.90
N LYS A 149 -13.55 -12.37 8.82
CA LYS A 149 -13.03 -13.72 9.02
C LYS A 149 -13.12 -14.14 10.47
N GLN A 150 -13.61 -15.36 10.71
CA GLN A 150 -13.57 -15.95 12.05
C GLN A 150 -12.13 -16.32 12.40
N SER A 151 -11.66 -15.87 13.57
CA SER A 151 -10.33 -16.15 14.11
C SER A 151 -10.46 -16.55 15.59
N GLY A 152 -10.58 -17.86 15.84
CA GLY A 152 -10.94 -18.36 17.17
C GLY A 152 -12.30 -17.80 17.61
N GLU A 153 -12.38 -17.28 18.83
CA GLU A 153 -13.58 -16.61 19.37
C GLU A 153 -13.68 -15.13 18.98
N ASN A 154 -12.83 -14.65 18.06
CA ASN A 154 -12.80 -13.27 17.60
C ASN A 154 -13.16 -13.20 16.10
N VAL A 155 -13.53 -12.01 15.64
CA VAL A 155 -13.67 -11.70 14.22
C VAL A 155 -12.54 -10.78 13.81
N ALA A 156 -11.75 -11.21 12.84
CA ALA A 156 -10.81 -10.36 12.12
C ALA A 156 -11.54 -9.64 11.00
N ILE A 157 -11.30 -8.35 10.86
CA ILE A 157 -11.72 -7.54 9.72
C ILE A 157 -10.46 -7.11 8.99
N ASP A 158 -10.37 -7.49 7.71
CA ASP A 158 -9.27 -7.11 6.82
C ASP A 158 -9.80 -6.21 5.73
N VAL A 159 -9.22 -5.02 5.60
CA VAL A 159 -9.57 -4.01 4.59
C VAL A 159 -8.41 -3.92 3.62
N ALA A 160 -8.59 -4.42 2.41
CA ALA A 160 -7.60 -4.25 1.34
C ALA A 160 -7.64 -2.79 0.85
N LEU A 161 -6.47 -2.21 0.63
CA LEU A 161 -6.29 -0.83 0.17
C LEU A 161 -5.45 -0.82 -1.09
N TYR A 162 -5.91 -0.11 -2.12
CA TYR A 162 -5.14 0.14 -3.33
C TYR A 162 -5.23 1.61 -3.71
N GLY A 163 -4.10 2.18 -4.12
CA GLY A 163 -4.02 3.60 -4.36
C GLY A 163 -2.71 4.05 -5.00
N LEU A 164 -2.48 5.35 -4.93
CA LEU A 164 -1.29 6.00 -5.45
C LEU A 164 -0.59 6.76 -4.34
N PHE A 165 0.67 6.43 -4.10
CA PHE A 165 1.58 7.30 -3.38
C PHE A 165 1.93 8.49 -4.26
N SER A 166 1.97 9.69 -3.68
CA SER A 166 2.41 10.92 -4.34
C SER A 166 3.40 11.64 -3.43
N SER A 167 4.58 11.95 -3.94
CA SER A 167 5.64 12.66 -3.22
C SER A 167 5.64 14.15 -3.54
N GLU A 168 6.43 14.91 -2.78
CA GLU A 168 6.63 16.35 -2.93
C GLU A 168 6.99 16.79 -4.35
N ASP A 169 7.82 16.01 -5.05
CA ASP A 169 8.26 16.25 -6.42
C ASP A 169 7.17 15.97 -7.47
N GLY A 170 5.97 15.57 -7.04
CA GLY A 170 4.83 15.23 -7.89
C GLY A 170 4.90 13.85 -8.53
N SER A 171 5.96 13.06 -8.26
CA SER A 171 6.07 11.71 -8.77
C SER A 171 5.06 10.77 -8.08
N LYS A 172 4.59 9.75 -8.81
CA LYS A 172 3.55 8.83 -8.34
C LYS A 172 3.96 7.36 -8.47
N SER A 173 3.65 6.59 -7.43
CA SER A 173 3.93 5.16 -7.31
C SER A 173 2.65 4.42 -6.95
N GLN A 174 2.46 3.24 -7.54
CA GLN A 174 1.34 2.39 -7.15
C GLN A 174 1.58 1.81 -5.76
N GLY A 175 0.57 1.87 -4.91
CA GLY A 175 0.61 1.31 -3.57
C GLY A 175 -0.53 0.34 -3.34
N ALA A 176 -0.22 -0.71 -2.59
CA ALA A 176 -1.20 -1.66 -2.07
C ALA A 176 -0.91 -1.96 -0.61
N GLY A 177 -1.89 -2.56 0.07
CA GLY A 177 -1.73 -2.95 1.46
C GLY A 177 -3.07 -3.29 2.10
N ASN A 178 -3.07 -3.28 3.43
CA ASN A 178 -4.26 -3.54 4.21
C ASN A 178 -4.31 -2.75 5.52
N LEU A 179 -5.52 -2.61 6.05
CA LEU A 179 -5.78 -2.35 7.46
C LEU A 179 -6.46 -3.58 8.05
N SER A 180 -6.07 -3.95 9.25
CA SER A 180 -6.64 -5.06 10.00
C SER A 180 -7.04 -4.59 11.40
N PHE A 181 -8.20 -5.05 11.85
CA PHE A 181 -8.71 -4.81 13.20
C PHE A 181 -9.59 -5.98 13.62
N GLN A 182 -9.86 -6.09 14.92
CA GLN A 182 -10.52 -7.26 15.49
C GLN A 182 -11.68 -6.89 16.42
N VAL A 183 -12.71 -7.73 16.42
CA VAL A 183 -13.79 -7.71 17.39
C VAL A 183 -13.68 -8.95 18.25
N ASN A 184 -13.59 -8.76 19.56
CA ASN A 184 -13.35 -9.87 20.47
C ASN A 184 -14.66 -10.54 20.89
N ASN A 185 -14.59 -11.85 21.16
CA ASN A 185 -15.69 -12.63 21.76
C ASN A 185 -17.01 -12.52 20.97
N VAL A 186 -16.94 -12.68 19.66
CA VAL A 186 -18.10 -12.58 18.76
C VAL A 186 -17.91 -13.47 17.54
N LYS A 187 -19.02 -13.89 16.93
CA LYS A 187 -19.01 -14.63 15.66
C LYS A 187 -19.21 -13.71 14.47
N VAL A 188 -18.69 -14.09 13.31
CA VAL A 188 -18.87 -13.34 12.06
C VAL A 188 -20.34 -13.03 11.79
N ALA A 189 -21.24 -14.01 11.95
CA ALA A 189 -22.67 -13.83 11.74
C ALA A 189 -23.31 -12.72 12.59
N ASN A 190 -22.81 -12.51 13.82
CA ASN A 190 -23.28 -11.42 14.68
C ASN A 190 -22.81 -10.06 14.15
N VAL A 191 -21.55 -9.97 13.70
CA VAL A 191 -21.02 -8.75 13.07
C VAL A 191 -21.78 -8.45 11.78
N GLU A 192 -21.97 -9.44 10.91
CA GLU A 192 -22.76 -9.30 9.68
C GLU A 192 -24.18 -8.81 9.98
N SER A 193 -24.84 -9.36 11.00
CA SER A 193 -26.18 -8.91 11.41
C SER A 193 -26.20 -7.46 11.90
N ILE A 194 -25.16 -7.01 12.61
CA ILE A 194 -25.05 -5.60 13.04
C ILE A 194 -24.90 -4.71 11.81
N LEU A 195 -24.02 -5.08 10.87
CA LEU A 195 -23.77 -4.29 9.67
C LEU A 195 -24.99 -4.27 8.73
N SER A 196 -25.65 -5.41 8.52
CA SER A 196 -26.81 -5.54 7.63
C SER A 196 -28.05 -4.81 8.15
N SER A 197 -28.16 -4.61 9.46
CA SER A 197 -29.23 -3.82 10.09
C SER A 197 -28.96 -2.30 10.08
N GLY A 198 -27.83 -1.87 9.50
CA GLY A 198 -27.42 -0.46 9.46
C GLY A 198 -26.68 0.01 10.71
N GLY A 199 -26.32 -0.91 11.61
CA GLY A 199 -25.45 -0.63 12.76
C GLY A 199 -23.97 -0.53 12.39
N SER A 200 -23.16 -0.26 13.41
CA SER A 200 -21.71 -0.16 13.30
C SER A 200 -21.00 -0.86 14.46
N VAL A 201 -19.78 -1.35 14.21
CA VAL A 201 -18.87 -1.81 15.25
C VAL A 201 -17.86 -0.69 15.54
N LYS A 202 -17.74 -0.30 16.81
CA LYS A 202 -17.01 0.90 17.26
C LYS A 202 -15.79 0.56 18.10
N ASN A 203 -14.95 1.56 18.32
CA ASN A 203 -13.78 1.52 19.21
C ASN A 203 -12.76 0.44 18.83
N LEU A 204 -12.56 0.24 17.53
CA LEU A 204 -11.62 -0.76 17.02
C LEU A 204 -10.24 -0.13 16.92
N ALA A 205 -9.26 -0.71 17.59
CA ALA A 205 -7.85 -0.43 17.32
C ALA A 205 -7.46 -1.09 16.00
N PHE A 206 -6.55 -0.47 15.24
CA PHE A 206 -6.16 -0.96 13.93
C PHE A 206 -4.66 -1.01 13.75
N SER A 207 -4.23 -1.88 12.86
CA SER A 207 -2.86 -2.01 12.38
C SER A 207 -2.88 -2.36 10.89
N GLY A 208 -1.73 -2.41 10.24
CA GLY A 208 -1.67 -2.80 8.85
C GLY A 208 -0.29 -2.62 8.24
N ALA A 209 -0.23 -2.79 6.94
CA ALA A 209 0.97 -2.49 6.15
C ALA A 209 0.57 -1.95 4.79
N LEU A 210 1.37 -1.04 4.25
CA LEU A 210 1.29 -0.64 2.85
C LEU A 210 2.69 -0.70 2.23
N PHE A 211 2.73 -0.96 0.93
CA PHE A 211 3.95 -1.11 0.16
C PHE A 211 3.75 -0.65 -1.27
N THR A 212 4.85 -0.29 -1.93
CA THR A 212 4.87 0.05 -3.35
C THR A 212 4.82 -1.23 -4.19
N THR A 213 3.86 -1.36 -5.11
CA THR A 213 3.68 -2.56 -5.96
C THR A 213 4.47 -2.52 -7.26
N THR A 214 4.77 -1.31 -7.75
CA THR A 214 5.61 -1.10 -8.93
C THR A 214 6.69 -0.10 -8.57
N THR A 215 7.92 -0.58 -8.46
CA THR A 215 9.08 0.30 -8.51
C THR A 215 9.23 0.73 -9.97
N SER A 216 8.89 1.99 -10.30
CA SER A 216 9.29 2.55 -11.60
C SER A 216 10.80 2.77 -11.58
N ALA A 217 11.54 1.67 -11.67
CA ALA A 217 12.94 1.61 -12.04
C ALA A 217 13.04 0.70 -13.27
N THR A 218 12.44 1.15 -14.37
CA THR A 218 12.92 0.74 -15.69
C THR A 218 13.65 1.94 -16.25
N SER A 219 14.99 1.87 -16.24
CA SER A 219 15.80 2.63 -17.16
C SER A 219 15.20 2.42 -18.55
N VAL A 220 14.54 3.45 -19.09
CA VAL A 220 14.11 3.47 -20.48
C VAL A 220 15.39 3.40 -21.32
N PRO A 221 15.61 2.36 -22.15
CA PRO A 221 16.51 2.54 -23.28
C PRO A 221 15.88 3.64 -24.12
N GLU A 222 16.54 4.79 -24.23
CA GLU A 222 16.03 5.94 -24.95
C GLU A 222 15.50 5.51 -26.33
N PRO A 223 14.27 5.91 -26.74
CA PRO A 223 13.80 5.71 -28.11
C PRO A 223 14.61 6.51 -29.16
N ALA A 224 15.69 7.19 -28.77
CA ALA A 224 16.54 7.96 -29.66
C ALA A 224 17.81 7.21 -30.12
N THR A 225 18.24 6.12 -29.46
CA THR A 225 19.41 5.35 -29.90
C THR A 225 19.06 4.18 -30.83
N LEU A 226 17.79 3.75 -30.88
CA LEU A 226 17.34 2.69 -31.80
C LEU A 226 17.01 3.19 -33.22
N LEU A 227 17.03 4.51 -33.45
CA LEU A 227 17.01 5.09 -34.80
C LEU A 227 18.42 5.48 -35.30
N GLY A 228 19.46 5.31 -34.47
CA GLY A 228 20.84 5.65 -34.80
C GLY A 228 21.76 4.46 -35.13
N LEU A 229 21.30 3.21 -34.95
CA LEU A 229 22.06 2.01 -35.34
C LEU A 229 21.36 1.18 -36.44
N GLY A 230 20.18 1.62 -36.91
CA GLY A 230 19.46 1.03 -38.04
C GLY A 230 19.93 1.48 -39.43
N ILE A 231 21.14 2.05 -39.57
CA ILE A 231 21.71 2.53 -40.86
C ILE A 231 22.96 1.74 -41.30
N VAL A 232 23.38 0.67 -40.61
CA VAL A 232 24.49 -0.19 -41.10
C VAL A 232 24.08 -1.66 -41.20
N GLY A 233 22.82 -1.91 -41.57
CA GLY A 233 22.30 -3.24 -41.93
C GLY A 233 21.89 -3.37 -43.41
N ALA A 234 22.13 -2.34 -44.23
CA ALA A 234 21.75 -2.29 -45.65
C ALA A 234 22.97 -2.31 -46.60
N ALA A 235 24.06 -2.99 -46.20
CA ALA A 235 25.27 -3.14 -47.02
C ALA A 235 25.64 -4.61 -47.28
N ILE A 236 24.67 -5.52 -47.29
CA ILE A 236 24.84 -6.82 -47.94
C ILE A 236 23.55 -7.09 -48.69
N VAL A 237 23.55 -6.83 -50.01
CA VAL A 237 22.82 -7.52 -51.10
C VAL A 237 22.76 -6.55 -52.28
N MET A 238 23.86 -6.46 -53.03
CA MET A 238 23.93 -6.43 -54.50
C MET A 238 25.40 -6.35 -54.90
N PHE A 239 25.78 -7.11 -55.94
CA PHE A 239 27.13 -7.27 -56.51
C PHE A 239 28.05 -8.30 -55.87
N ARG A 240 27.58 -9.55 -55.78
CA ARG A 240 28.41 -10.70 -56.21
C ARG A 240 27.56 -11.75 -56.91
N ARG A 241 27.51 -11.67 -58.24
CA ARG A 241 27.55 -12.80 -59.20
C ARG A 241 27.34 -12.28 -60.62
N HIS A 242 28.43 -12.09 -61.37
CA HIS A 242 28.68 -12.80 -62.63
C HIS A 242 29.98 -12.28 -63.30
N GLN A 243 31.03 -13.07 -63.14
CA GLN A 243 31.99 -13.40 -64.21
C GLN A 243 32.05 -14.95 -64.20
N PRO A 244 32.14 -15.65 -65.35
CA PRO A 244 33.20 -15.38 -66.33
C PRO A 244 32.85 -15.58 -67.82
N GLN A 245 33.81 -15.14 -68.65
CA GLN A 245 34.31 -15.74 -69.89
C GLN A 245 33.58 -15.56 -71.24
N ASN A 246 34.23 -14.74 -72.07
CA ASN A 246 34.94 -15.12 -73.31
C ASN A 246 34.29 -14.81 -74.68
N SER A 247 35.18 -14.35 -75.58
CA SER A 247 35.23 -14.49 -77.04
C SER A 247 34.73 -13.37 -77.98
N SER A 248 35.65 -12.98 -78.89
CA SER A 248 35.53 -12.40 -80.26
C SER A 248 34.89 -11.01 -80.44
N ILE A 249 35.60 -9.98 -80.92
CA ILE A 249 36.11 -9.65 -82.29
C ILE A 249 35.01 -9.02 -83.21
N ASP A 250 35.46 -8.05 -84.03
CA ASP A 250 34.84 -7.26 -85.11
C ASP A 250 34.21 -5.92 -84.64
N ILE A 251 34.62 -4.73 -85.11
CA ILE A 251 35.22 -4.25 -86.38
C ILE A 251 36.26 -3.16 -86.06
#